data_AF-A0A958GIW4-F1
#
_entry.id   AF-A0A958GIW4-F1
#
_cell.length_a   1.000
_cell.length_b   1.000
_cell.length_c   1.000
_cell.angle_alpha   90.00
_cell.angle_beta   90.00
_cell.angle_gamma   90.00
#
_symmetry.space_group_name_H-M   'P 1'
#
loop_
_entity.id
_entity.type
_entity.pdbx_description
1 polymer ?
#
loop_
_entity_poly.entity_id
_entity_poly.type
_entity_poly.pdbx_seq_one_letter_code
_entity_poly.pdbx_strand_id
1 'polypeptide(L)'
;MSSLHPKFSHIYVERQALEHQRTEDLVKRLSKRETTKIIPITSYTEIFNRNKQNFAIQKDVQKYILALRQEDFLYAGSSAAPDFGNTNFYYNTLVLNCLYNCEYCYLQGMFRSAHLVVFVNNETFLAETEQALQRLGEMYVCLSYDTDLLAFENLLGYCKEWIEFTRVQTGLTIEIR
;
A
#
# COMPACT_ATOMS: atom_id res chain seq x y z
N MET A 1 -19.22 -2.26 -18.11
CA MET A 1 -17.85 -2.62 -17.65
C MET A 1 -17.99 -3.28 -16.28
N SER A 2 -17.78 -4.60 -16.21
CA SER A 2 -17.80 -5.34 -14.95
C SER A 2 -16.70 -4.79 -14.04
N SER A 3 -17.06 -4.38 -12.82
CA SER A 3 -16.14 -3.85 -11.81
C SER A 3 -15.04 -4.89 -11.52
N LEU A 4 -13.79 -4.55 -11.80
CA LEU A 4 -12.57 -5.33 -11.50
C LEU A 4 -12.31 -5.52 -9.99
N HIS A 5 -13.16 -4.97 -9.13
CA HIS A 5 -13.06 -5.14 -7.69
C HIS A 5 -13.94 -6.30 -7.23
N PRO A 6 -13.36 -7.35 -6.60
CA PRO A 6 -14.14 -8.37 -5.90
C PRO A 6 -15.16 -7.69 -4.96
N LYS A 7 -16.31 -8.32 -4.78
CA LYS A 7 -17.43 -7.74 -4.02
C LYS A 7 -17.10 -7.74 -2.52
N PHE A 8 -16.44 -6.69 -2.03
CA PHE A 8 -16.01 -6.58 -0.63
C PHE A 8 -17.20 -6.50 0.34
N SER A 9 -17.41 -7.57 1.12
CA SER A 9 -18.44 -7.62 2.16
C SER A 9 -18.06 -6.87 3.43
N HIS A 10 -16.75 -6.75 3.70
CA HIS A 10 -16.21 -6.13 4.90
C HIS A 10 -14.99 -5.29 4.55
N ILE A 11 -14.89 -4.12 5.17
CA ILE A 11 -13.70 -3.26 5.18
C ILE A 11 -13.27 -3.14 6.63
N TYR A 12 -12.05 -3.55 6.94
CA TYR A 12 -11.49 -3.32 8.26
C TYR A 12 -10.81 -1.96 8.27
N VAL A 13 -10.95 -1.22 9.36
CA VAL A 13 -10.37 0.12 9.49
C VAL A 13 -9.75 0.24 10.87
N GLU A 14 -8.47 0.57 10.96
CA GLU A 14 -7.86 0.89 12.24
C GLU A 14 -8.58 2.07 12.88
N ARG A 15 -8.80 2.01 14.21
CA ARG A 15 -9.52 3.07 14.93
C ARG A 15 -8.92 4.46 14.69
N GLN A 16 -7.59 4.55 14.66
CA GLN A 16 -6.85 5.77 14.35
C GLN A 16 -7.04 6.27 12.92
N ALA A 17 -7.38 5.39 11.98
CA ALA A 17 -7.60 5.73 10.57
C ALA A 17 -9.05 6.16 10.29
N LEU A 18 -9.99 5.97 11.23
CA LEU A 18 -11.43 6.21 11.00
C LEU A 18 -11.73 7.67 10.61
N GLU A 19 -11.06 8.62 11.23
CA GLU A 19 -11.27 10.07 11.02
C GLU A 19 -10.40 10.62 9.88
N HIS A 20 -9.59 9.79 9.24
CA HIS A 20 -8.73 10.23 8.14
C HIS A 20 -9.58 10.48 6.88
N GLN A 21 -9.45 11.65 6.25
CA GLN A 21 -10.27 12.02 5.09
C GLN A 21 -10.21 10.97 3.96
N ARG A 22 -9.00 10.45 3.69
CA ARG A 22 -8.80 9.40 2.69
C ARG A 22 -9.53 8.09 3.05
N THR A 23 -9.64 7.75 4.33
CA THR A 23 -10.45 6.60 4.77
C THR A 23 -11.91 6.81 4.41
N GLU A 24 -12.48 7.98 4.72
CA GLU A 24 -13.87 8.28 4.38
C GLU A 24 -14.13 8.15 2.87
N ASP A 25 -13.23 8.68 2.05
CA ASP A 25 -13.36 8.67 0.60
C ASP A 25 -13.24 7.26 0.03
N LEU A 26 -12.29 6.46 0.54
CA LEU A 26 -12.15 5.05 0.17
C LEU A 26 -13.36 4.24 0.61
N VAL A 27 -13.87 4.45 1.82
CA VAL A 27 -15.08 3.78 2.31
C VAL A 27 -16.27 4.11 1.42
N LYS A 28 -16.47 5.39 1.02
CA LYS A 28 -17.53 5.80 0.08
C LYS A 28 -17.38 5.12 -1.27
N ARG A 29 -16.15 5.02 -1.81
CA ARG A 29 -15.88 4.39 -3.12
C ARG A 29 -16.01 2.87 -3.10
N LEU A 30 -15.66 2.22 -1.99
CA LEU A 30 -15.66 0.77 -1.83
C LEU A 30 -17.01 0.21 -1.36
N SER A 31 -17.76 0.98 -0.56
CA SER A 31 -19.06 0.58 0.01
C SER A 31 -20.22 0.90 -0.94
N LYS A 32 -20.08 0.55 -2.23
CA LYS A 32 -21.15 0.77 -3.23
C LYS A 32 -22.36 -0.14 -3.04
N ARG A 33 -22.28 -1.13 -2.15
CA ARG A 33 -23.41 -1.98 -1.75
C ARG A 33 -23.86 -1.55 -0.35
N GLU A 34 -25.17 -1.45 -0.15
CA GLU A 34 -25.77 -1.19 1.17
C GLU A 34 -25.34 -2.20 2.25
N THR A 35 -24.81 -3.36 1.85
CA THR A 35 -24.42 -4.44 2.76
C THR A 35 -22.95 -4.44 3.18
N THR A 36 -22.10 -3.52 2.69
CA THR A 36 -20.68 -3.49 3.08
C THR A 36 -20.53 -3.04 4.52
N LYS A 37 -19.91 -3.86 5.36
CA LYS A 37 -19.72 -3.57 6.78
C LYS A 37 -18.33 -2.97 7.04
N ILE A 38 -18.30 -1.86 7.76
CA ILE A 38 -17.07 -1.27 8.29
C ILE A 38 -16.81 -1.87 9.67
N ILE A 39 -15.65 -2.50 9.85
CA ILE A 39 -15.26 -3.12 11.11
C ILE A 39 -14.06 -2.36 11.69
N PRO A 40 -14.22 -1.60 12.78
CA PRO A 40 -13.11 -1.00 13.50
C PRO A 40 -12.20 -2.07 14.12
N ILE A 41 -10.89 -1.93 13.94
CA ILE A 41 -9.84 -2.79 14.54
C ILE A 41 -8.78 -1.92 15.23
N THR A 42 -7.98 -2.49 16.13
CA THR A 42 -6.91 -1.70 16.78
C THR A 42 -5.67 -1.64 15.90
N SER A 43 -5.25 -2.78 15.34
CA SER A 43 -4.14 -2.86 14.38
C SER A 43 -4.47 -3.74 13.17
N TYR A 44 -4.01 -3.33 11.98
CA TYR A 44 -4.11 -4.13 10.75
C TYR A 44 -3.53 -5.54 10.91
N THR A 45 -2.53 -5.70 11.78
CA THR A 45 -1.86 -6.97 12.07
C THR A 45 -2.78 -8.02 12.69
N GLU A 46 -3.84 -7.62 13.41
CA GLU A 46 -4.83 -8.54 13.99
C GLU A 46 -5.53 -9.38 12.93
N ILE A 47 -5.73 -8.79 11.74
CA ILE A 47 -6.36 -9.43 10.60
C ILE A 47 -5.28 -10.00 9.67
N PHE A 48 -4.29 -9.19 9.30
CA PHE A 48 -3.28 -9.53 8.31
C PHE A 48 -2.30 -10.63 8.77
N ASN A 49 -1.92 -10.65 10.05
CA ASN A 49 -0.93 -11.58 10.59
C ASN A 49 -1.54 -12.73 11.42
N ARG A 50 -2.86 -12.91 11.37
CA ARG A 50 -3.57 -13.97 12.10
C ARG A 50 -2.99 -15.36 11.75
N ASN A 51 -2.92 -16.24 12.74
CA ASN A 51 -2.46 -17.61 12.54
C ASN A 51 -3.50 -18.46 11.78
N LYS A 52 -3.01 -19.50 11.07
CA LYS A 52 -3.84 -20.50 10.37
C LYS A 52 -4.77 -19.89 9.30
N GLN A 53 -4.30 -18.87 8.60
CA GLN A 53 -4.98 -18.31 7.43
C GLN A 53 -4.76 -19.20 6.19
N ASN A 54 -5.71 -19.17 5.26
CA ASN A 54 -5.56 -19.82 3.96
C ASN A 54 -5.50 -18.74 2.87
N PHE A 55 -4.30 -18.51 2.33
CA PHE A 55 -4.04 -17.45 1.37
C PHE A 55 -4.87 -17.62 0.09
N ALA A 56 -4.95 -18.83 -0.46
CA ALA A 56 -5.68 -19.11 -1.69
C ALA A 56 -7.17 -18.77 -1.56
N ILE A 57 -7.83 -19.22 -0.49
CA ILE A 57 -9.24 -18.89 -0.22
C ILE A 57 -9.40 -17.37 -0.04
N GLN A 58 -8.46 -16.72 0.64
CA GLN A 58 -8.54 -15.27 0.83
C GLN A 58 -8.34 -14.47 -0.46
N LYS A 59 -7.70 -15.00 -1.50
CA LYS A 59 -7.66 -14.33 -2.81
C LYS A 59 -9.04 -14.30 -3.47
N ASP A 60 -9.84 -15.35 -3.33
CA ASP A 60 -11.22 -15.39 -3.84
C ASP A 60 -12.16 -14.43 -3.10
N VAL A 61 -11.87 -14.17 -1.82
CA VAL A 61 -12.65 -13.28 -0.95
C VAL A 61 -11.78 -12.23 -0.27
N GLN A 62 -10.97 -11.54 -1.09
CA GLN A 62 -10.05 -10.51 -0.59
C GLN A 62 -10.81 -9.41 0.15
N LYS A 63 -10.15 -8.77 1.11
CA LYS A 63 -10.71 -7.68 1.93
C LYS A 63 -9.73 -6.53 1.96
N TYR A 64 -10.25 -5.32 2.11
CA TYR A 64 -9.45 -4.14 2.42
C TYR A 64 -9.31 -3.96 3.92
N ILE A 65 -8.11 -3.59 4.33
CA ILE A 65 -7.74 -3.15 5.67
C ILE A 65 -7.15 -1.75 5.51
N LEU A 66 -7.83 -0.73 6.01
CA LEU A 66 -7.37 0.66 5.98
C LEU A 66 -6.65 0.96 7.29
N ALA A 67 -5.39 1.41 7.20
CA ALA A 67 -4.49 1.54 8.35
C ALA A 67 -3.68 2.84 8.25
N LEU A 68 -3.08 3.27 9.37
CA LEU A 68 -2.06 4.32 9.38
C LEU A 68 -0.68 3.71 9.58
N ARG A 69 0.28 4.09 8.74
CA ARG A 69 1.69 3.77 8.98
C ARG A 69 2.22 4.74 10.02
N GLN A 70 2.88 4.23 11.06
CA GLN A 70 3.41 5.04 12.17
C GLN A 70 4.93 5.20 12.13
N GLU A 71 5.62 4.22 11.55
CA GLU A 71 7.08 4.12 11.48
C GLU A 71 7.48 3.38 10.21
N ASP A 72 8.79 3.28 9.91
CA ASP A 72 9.32 2.55 8.76
C ASP A 72 8.65 2.93 7.42
N PHE A 73 8.63 4.23 7.13
CA PHE A 73 8.11 4.78 5.89
C PHE A 73 9.05 4.55 4.69
N LEU A 74 10.33 4.32 4.95
CA LEU A 74 11.36 4.01 3.96
C LEU A 74 12.23 2.87 4.46
N TYR A 75 12.40 1.86 3.62
CA TYR A 75 13.29 0.74 3.85
C TYR A 75 14.48 0.85 2.91
N ALA A 76 15.68 0.56 3.40
CA ALA A 76 16.84 0.46 2.52
C ALA A 76 16.65 -0.71 1.56
N GLY A 77 16.93 -0.48 0.28
CA GLY A 77 16.92 -1.53 -0.73
C GLY A 77 17.96 -2.60 -0.43
N SER A 78 17.63 -3.86 -0.72
CA SER A 78 18.58 -4.96 -0.50
C SER A 78 19.71 -4.91 -1.53
N SER A 79 20.91 -5.38 -1.16
CA SER A 79 22.04 -5.52 -2.09
C SER A 79 21.80 -6.51 -3.24
N ALA A 80 20.78 -7.37 -3.12
CA ALA A 80 20.38 -8.32 -4.15
C ALA A 80 19.42 -7.71 -5.18
N ALA A 81 18.82 -6.56 -4.87
CA ALA A 81 17.87 -5.89 -5.74
C ALA A 81 18.59 -4.89 -6.64
N PRO A 82 18.20 -4.78 -7.94
CA PRO A 82 18.87 -3.85 -8.85
C PRO A 82 18.68 -2.40 -8.39
N ASP A 83 19.76 -1.77 -7.95
CA ASP A 83 19.80 -0.34 -7.58
C ASP A 83 20.01 0.59 -8.79
N PHE A 84 20.28 0.01 -9.97
CA PHE A 84 20.57 0.70 -11.22
C PHE A 84 21.72 1.72 -11.12
N GLY A 85 22.68 1.47 -10.22
CA GLY A 85 23.82 2.36 -9.98
C GLY A 85 23.50 3.56 -9.07
N ASN A 86 22.34 3.59 -8.41
CA ASN A 86 22.00 4.61 -7.43
C ASN A 86 22.61 4.27 -6.06
N THR A 87 23.22 5.27 -5.42
CA THR A 87 23.89 5.15 -4.11
C THR A 87 22.90 5.00 -2.95
N ASN A 88 21.77 5.72 -3.03
CA ASN A 88 20.76 5.81 -1.99
C ASN A 88 19.47 5.13 -2.45
N PHE A 89 19.47 3.81 -2.50
CA PHE A 89 18.32 3.00 -2.91
C PHE A 89 17.41 2.66 -1.72
N TYR A 90 16.14 3.06 -1.84
CA TYR A 90 15.09 2.80 -0.88
C TYR A 90 13.83 2.26 -1.55
N TYR A 91 12.94 1.69 -0.75
CA TYR A 91 11.57 1.41 -1.14
C TYR A 91 10.62 1.77 -0.01
N ASN A 92 9.35 1.98 -0.35
CA ASN A 92 8.30 2.11 0.66
C ASN A 92 7.19 1.10 0.41
N THR A 93 6.21 1.10 1.31
CA THR A 93 5.11 0.14 1.27
C THR A 93 3.80 0.84 1.54
N LEU A 94 3.25 1.46 0.49
CA LEU A 94 1.98 2.17 0.51
C LEU A 94 0.78 1.22 0.60
N VAL A 95 0.93 0.03 0.01
CA VAL A 95 -0.04 -1.07 0.06
C VAL A 95 0.70 -2.37 0.34
N LEU A 96 0.16 -3.21 1.22
CA LEU A 96 0.62 -4.59 1.39
C LEU A 96 -0.25 -5.53 0.55
N ASN A 97 0.42 -6.48 -0.10
CA ASN A 97 -0.17 -7.46 -1.00
C ASN A 97 -0.71 -6.82 -2.29
N CYS A 98 -1.28 -7.63 -3.19
CA CYS A 98 -1.69 -7.23 -4.53
C CYS A 98 -3.12 -7.70 -4.84
N LEU A 99 -3.80 -7.02 -5.75
CA LEU A 99 -5.11 -7.46 -6.26
C LEU A 99 -4.99 -8.77 -7.06
N TYR A 100 -3.88 -8.95 -7.78
CA TYR A 100 -3.67 -10.13 -8.63
C TYR A 100 -3.34 -11.39 -7.84
N ASN A 101 -3.63 -12.53 -8.46
CA ASN A 101 -3.33 -13.87 -7.94
C ASN A 101 -2.40 -14.62 -8.91
N CYS A 102 -1.22 -14.05 -9.19
CA CYS A 102 -0.25 -14.67 -10.10
C CYS A 102 0.36 -15.91 -9.46
N GLU A 103 0.38 -17.04 -10.17
CA GLU A 103 0.90 -18.33 -9.66
C GLU A 103 2.36 -18.26 -9.18
N TYR A 104 3.15 -17.34 -9.74
CA TYR A 104 4.56 -17.13 -9.43
C TYR A 104 4.83 -16.00 -8.42
N CYS A 105 3.79 -15.39 -7.83
CA CYS A 105 3.97 -14.23 -6.96
C CYS A 105 4.64 -14.59 -5.63
N TYR A 106 5.82 -14.02 -5.35
CA TYR A 106 6.54 -14.29 -4.11
C TYR A 106 5.82 -13.79 -2.85
N LEU A 107 4.93 -12.79 -2.99
CA LEU A 107 4.14 -12.26 -1.86
C LEU A 107 3.27 -13.34 -1.21
N GLN A 108 2.93 -14.40 -1.93
CA GLN A 108 2.22 -15.56 -1.39
C GLN A 108 3.03 -16.31 -0.31
N GLY A 109 4.36 -16.29 -0.40
CA GLY A 109 5.26 -16.85 0.61
C GLY A 109 5.69 -15.82 1.67
N MET A 110 5.55 -14.53 1.39
CA MET A 110 5.96 -13.45 2.30
C MET A 110 4.89 -13.12 3.35
N PHE A 111 3.62 -13.09 2.97
CA PHE A 111 2.53 -12.68 3.85
C PHE A 111 1.65 -13.84 4.29
N ARG A 112 1.19 -13.78 5.55
CA ARG A 112 0.25 -14.77 6.11
C ARG A 112 -1.18 -14.60 5.60
N SER A 113 -1.52 -13.42 5.07
CA SER A 113 -2.84 -13.10 4.55
C SER A 113 -2.77 -12.66 3.11
N ALA A 114 -3.81 -13.00 2.34
CA ALA A 114 -4.02 -12.44 1.01
C ALA A 114 -4.77 -11.09 1.02
N HIS A 115 -5.24 -10.60 2.17
CA HIS A 115 -5.97 -9.33 2.25
C HIS A 115 -5.08 -8.13 1.90
N LEU A 116 -5.69 -7.03 1.47
CA LEU A 116 -4.98 -5.80 1.12
C LEU A 116 -4.93 -4.90 2.33
N VAL A 117 -3.73 -4.43 2.68
CA VAL A 117 -3.58 -3.32 3.65
C VAL A 117 -3.25 -2.08 2.86
N VAL A 118 -4.06 -1.03 3.00
CA VAL A 118 -3.80 0.28 2.40
C VAL A 118 -3.45 1.24 3.52
N PHE A 119 -2.26 1.83 3.46
CA PHE A 119 -1.87 2.89 4.37
C PHE A 119 -2.46 4.21 3.86
N VAL A 120 -3.39 4.77 4.62
CA VAL A 120 -4.19 5.93 4.18
C VAL A 120 -3.47 7.26 4.39
N ASN A 121 -2.29 7.27 4.99
CA ASN A 121 -1.49 8.47 5.26
C ASN A 121 -0.31 8.63 4.30
N ASN A 122 -0.56 8.59 2.99
CA ASN A 122 0.45 8.79 1.96
C ASN A 122 1.23 10.11 2.13
N GLU A 123 0.59 11.16 2.63
CA GLU A 123 1.21 12.44 2.93
C GLU A 123 2.35 12.35 3.95
N THR A 124 2.27 11.41 4.90
CA THR A 124 3.39 11.14 5.82
C THR A 124 4.55 10.47 5.09
N PHE A 125 4.28 9.54 4.16
CA PHE A 125 5.35 8.93 3.35
C PHE A 125 6.07 9.95 2.49
N LEU A 126 5.33 10.90 1.88
CA LEU A 126 5.91 11.99 1.11
C LEU A 126 6.81 12.87 2.00
N ALA A 127 6.34 13.26 3.18
CA ALA A 127 7.09 14.09 4.12
C ALA A 127 8.37 13.40 4.62
N GLU A 128 8.30 12.12 4.98
CA GLU A 128 9.47 11.35 5.42
C GLU A 128 10.48 11.15 4.29
N THR A 129 10.01 11.01 3.05
CA THR A 129 10.88 10.93 1.87
C THR A 129 11.56 12.25 1.56
N GLU A 130 10.85 13.37 1.69
CA GLU A 130 11.46 14.70 1.55
C GLU A 130 12.56 14.93 2.61
N GLN A 131 12.29 14.57 3.87
CA GLN A 131 13.28 14.68 4.94
C GLN A 131 14.50 13.80 4.69
N ALA A 132 14.31 12.58 4.19
CA ALA A 132 15.42 11.70 3.82
C ALA A 132 16.23 12.27 2.65
N LEU A 133 15.56 12.79 1.63
CA LEU A 133 16.19 13.39 0.46
C LEU A 133 17.04 14.60 0.84
N GLN A 134 16.55 15.47 1.72
CA GLN A 134 17.31 16.62 2.22
C GLN A 134 18.61 16.21 2.93
N ARG A 135 18.62 15.05 3.61
CA ARG A 135 19.81 14.52 4.29
C ARG A 135 20.79 13.85 3.34
N LEU A 136 20.29 13.18 2.31
CA LEU A 136 21.08 12.32 1.41
C LEU A 136 21.52 13.00 0.11
N GLY A 137 20.82 14.07 -0.31
CA GLY A 137 21.07 14.82 -1.53
C GLY A 137 20.48 14.19 -2.80
N GLU A 138 20.58 12.87 -2.95
CA GLU A 138 19.96 12.10 -4.03
C GLU A 138 19.33 10.82 -3.48
N MET A 139 18.22 10.37 -4.07
CA MET A 139 17.55 9.14 -3.69
C MET A 139 16.88 8.47 -4.88
N TYR A 140 16.90 7.13 -4.85
CA TYR A 140 16.12 6.29 -5.74
C TYR A 140 15.11 5.50 -4.90
N VAL A 141 13.81 5.71 -5.14
CA VAL A 141 12.74 5.15 -4.30
C VAL A 141 11.78 4.30 -5.13
N CYS A 142 11.72 3.01 -4.86
CA CYS A 142 10.72 2.11 -5.45
C CYS A 142 9.41 2.15 -4.63
N LEU A 143 8.30 2.50 -5.28
CA LEU A 143 6.99 2.68 -4.62
C LEU A 143 6.10 1.43 -4.68
N SER A 144 6.38 0.53 -5.62
CA SER A 144 5.59 -0.68 -5.90
C SER A 144 6.42 -1.96 -5.74
N TYR A 145 7.31 -1.99 -4.74
CA TYR A 145 8.18 -3.15 -4.53
C TYR A 145 7.39 -4.41 -4.09
N ASP A 146 6.48 -4.26 -3.11
CA ASP A 146 5.69 -5.37 -2.54
C ASP A 146 4.19 -5.34 -2.94
N THR A 147 3.87 -4.66 -4.04
CA THR A 147 2.50 -4.50 -4.55
C THR A 147 2.52 -3.99 -5.99
N ASP A 148 1.52 -4.31 -6.81
CA ASP A 148 1.29 -3.59 -8.06
C ASP A 148 0.47 -2.32 -7.73
N LEU A 149 1.15 -1.19 -7.57
CA LEU A 149 0.51 0.06 -7.15
C LEU A 149 -0.39 0.64 -8.25
N LEU A 150 -0.03 0.46 -9.51
CA LEU A 150 -0.80 0.97 -10.66
C LEU A 150 -2.18 0.34 -10.74
N ALA A 151 -2.32 -0.94 -10.36
CA ALA A 151 -3.62 -1.60 -10.25
C ALA A 151 -4.60 -0.89 -9.31
N PHE A 152 -4.08 -0.08 -8.37
CA PHE A 152 -4.88 0.67 -7.40
C PHE A 152 -5.10 2.14 -7.76
N GLU A 153 -4.53 2.65 -8.85
CA GLU A 153 -4.48 4.09 -9.13
C GLU A 153 -5.88 4.72 -9.23
N ASN A 154 -6.82 4.05 -9.91
CA ASN A 154 -8.20 4.54 -10.02
C ASN A 154 -8.91 4.70 -8.65
N LEU A 155 -8.48 3.92 -7.66
CA LEU A 155 -9.03 3.95 -6.31
C LEU A 155 -8.28 4.93 -5.42
N LEU A 156 -6.94 4.84 -5.37
CA LEU A 156 -6.07 5.53 -4.40
C LEU A 156 -5.52 6.86 -4.91
N GLY A 157 -5.16 6.98 -6.20
CA GLY A 157 -4.51 8.16 -6.76
C GLY A 157 -3.04 8.36 -6.36
N TYR A 158 -2.42 7.35 -5.74
CA TYR A 158 -1.08 7.48 -5.16
C TYR A 158 0.01 7.66 -6.21
N CYS A 159 -0.06 6.98 -7.35
CA CYS A 159 0.95 7.14 -8.39
C CYS A 159 0.98 8.59 -8.87
N LYS A 160 -0.19 9.21 -9.09
CA LYS A 160 -0.27 10.63 -9.45
C LYS A 160 0.29 11.53 -8.36
N GLU A 161 -0.08 11.32 -7.09
CA GLU A 161 0.44 12.13 -5.97
C GLU A 161 1.98 12.08 -5.92
N TRP A 162 2.57 10.89 -6.08
CA TRP A 162 4.02 10.70 -6.08
C TRP A 162 4.72 11.29 -7.31
N ILE A 163 4.11 11.20 -8.49
CA ILE A 163 4.62 11.83 -9.70
C ILE A 163 4.67 13.36 -9.53
N GLU A 164 3.58 13.97 -9.07
CA GLU A 164 3.54 15.43 -8.87
C GLU A 164 4.51 15.88 -7.76
N PHE A 165 4.63 15.11 -6.69
CA PHE A 165 5.64 15.34 -5.66
C PHE A 165 7.05 15.32 -6.25
N THR A 166 7.40 14.29 -7.02
CA THR A 166 8.76 14.14 -7.58
C THR A 166 9.11 15.25 -8.56
N ARG A 167 8.14 15.83 -9.28
CA ARG A 167 8.39 16.94 -10.24
C ARG A 167 8.99 18.18 -9.60
N VAL A 168 8.79 18.40 -8.30
CA VAL A 168 9.34 19.55 -7.58
C VAL A 168 10.56 19.19 -6.71
N GLN A 169 10.94 17.91 -6.64
CA GLN A 169 12.06 17.44 -5.83
C GLN A 169 13.29 17.19 -6.71
N THR A 170 14.33 18.00 -6.54
CA THR A 170 15.61 17.78 -7.23
C THR A 170 16.37 16.64 -6.55
N GLY A 171 16.92 15.71 -7.32
CA GLY A 171 17.68 14.57 -6.80
C GLY A 171 16.83 13.36 -6.40
N LEU A 172 15.50 13.42 -6.54
CA LEU A 172 14.63 12.29 -6.29
C LEU A 172 14.26 11.59 -7.61
N THR A 173 14.57 10.31 -7.70
CA THR A 173 14.06 9.41 -8.73
C THR A 173 13.11 8.42 -8.08
N ILE A 174 11.89 8.31 -8.61
CA ILE A 174 10.94 7.28 -8.17
C ILE A 174 10.77 6.22 -9.24
N GLU A 175 10.46 5.01 -8.79
CA GLU A 175 10.05 3.90 -9.65
C GLU A 175 8.65 3.41 -9.28
N ILE A 176 7.83 3.24 -10.32
CA ILE A 176 6.52 2.61 -10.25
C ILE A 176 6.48 1.54 -11.36
N ARG A 177 6.50 0.28 -10.95
CA ARG A 177 6.35 -0.92 -11.78
C ARG A 177 5.02 -1.62 -11.54
#